data_AF-A0A239D710-F1
#
_entry.id   AF-A0A239D710-F1
#
_cell.length_a   1.000
_cell.length_b   1.000
_cell.length_c   1.000
_cell.angle_alpha   90.00
_cell.angle_beta   90.00
_cell.angle_gamma   90.00
#
_symmetry.space_group_name_H-M   'P 1'
#
loop_
_entity.id
_entity.type
_entity.pdbx_description
1 polymer ?
#
loop_
_entity_poly.entity_id
_entity_poly.type
_entity_poly.pdbx_seq_one_letter_code
_entity_poly.pdbx_strand_id
1 'polypeptide(L)'
;MCPRHQPIRFDRLFARLLVKNNDSYPQGGDGMALRGPMPHDRMRRERRRFDRRRFDRRRREPGRRLLVAGALALGLAAATGCEATLSAGDPSGSPGAGAPAAGDGRAVSPLDNPDGTKPGLAAITSAGDRAEARKIIAKVATKGRGPKTGYERDKFGYAWMDNAPDVPFARNGCDTRNDLLKRDGTEVRHRSGSDCVVISLTLADPYSGKTIEWRKAKATAVQIDHVIPLSYGWQMGASRWPKGKRQSLANDPLNLIPVDGPLNGAKSDSGPASWLPPNKRIRCSYGVRFAQVALKYDLPVTAPDKEVMLGLCGG
;
A
#
# COMPACT_ATOMS: atom_id res chain seq x y z
N MET A 1 -0.40 28.09 61.80
CA MET A 1 -1.16 26.83 61.66
C MET A 1 -0.79 26.13 60.37
N CYS A 2 -0.30 24.89 60.45
CA CYS A 2 -0.29 23.89 59.36
C CYS A 2 -1.64 23.14 59.33
N PRO A 3 -1.97 22.47 58.21
CA PRO A 3 -1.94 20.99 58.23
C PRO A 3 -1.27 20.40 56.96
N ARG A 4 -0.17 19.61 57.10
CA ARG A 4 -0.08 18.11 57.07
C ARG A 4 -0.78 17.47 55.85
N HIS A 5 -0.09 17.08 54.76
CA HIS A 5 0.66 15.83 54.45
C HIS A 5 -0.13 14.49 54.39
N GLN A 6 -0.42 14.06 53.15
CA GLN A 6 -0.37 12.70 52.51
C GLN A 6 -1.24 11.52 53.05
N PRO A 7 -1.44 10.38 52.32
CA PRO A 7 -1.18 10.04 50.89
C PRO A 7 -2.30 9.24 50.14
N ILE A 8 -2.17 9.22 48.80
CA ILE A 8 -2.32 8.10 47.81
C ILE A 8 -3.34 6.97 48.08
N ARG A 9 -4.33 6.84 47.19
CA ARG A 9 -4.83 5.56 46.61
C ARG A 9 -5.31 5.77 45.17
N PHE A 10 -4.61 5.21 44.20
CA PHE A 10 -5.13 4.98 42.85
C PHE A 10 -5.36 3.48 42.69
N ASP A 11 -6.63 3.08 42.63
CA ASP A 11 -7.01 1.71 42.35
C ASP A 11 -6.85 1.39 40.86
N ARG A 12 -6.32 0.19 40.65
CA ARG A 12 -5.88 -0.41 39.40
C ARG A 12 -7.08 -0.90 38.60
N LEU A 13 -7.16 -0.61 37.31
CA LEU A 13 -7.71 -1.53 36.31
C LEU A 13 -7.47 -1.00 34.89
N PHE A 14 -6.37 -1.38 34.25
CA PHE A 14 -6.25 -1.64 32.80
C PHE A 14 -4.79 -2.03 32.48
N ALA A 15 -4.55 -3.29 32.12
CA ALA A 15 -3.49 -3.75 31.21
C ALA A 15 -3.29 -5.28 31.33
N ARG A 16 -3.96 -6.05 30.48
CA ARG A 16 -3.53 -7.40 30.11
C ARG A 16 -3.90 -7.62 28.65
N LEU A 17 -2.91 -7.62 27.76
CA LEU A 17 -2.64 -8.73 26.85
C LEU A 17 -1.49 -8.41 25.87
N LEU A 18 -0.57 -9.37 25.76
CA LEU A 18 0.44 -9.58 24.71
C LEU A 18 1.81 -8.88 24.84
N VAL A 19 2.59 -9.27 25.85
CA VAL A 19 4.04 -9.49 25.73
C VAL A 19 4.44 -10.68 26.60
N LYS A 20 4.81 -11.82 25.98
CA LYS A 20 5.78 -12.83 26.46
C LYS A 20 6.17 -13.65 25.21
N ASN A 21 7.37 -13.41 24.67
CA ASN A 21 8.65 -14.07 24.98
C ASN A 21 8.92 -15.20 23.99
N ASN A 22 10.03 -15.13 23.24
CA ASN A 22 11.02 -16.19 23.30
C ASN A 22 12.37 -15.73 22.72
N ASP A 23 13.26 -15.30 23.61
CA ASP A 23 14.70 -15.52 23.46
C ASP A 23 15.04 -16.76 24.28
N SER A 24 15.71 -17.74 23.68
CA SER A 24 16.67 -18.69 24.31
C SER A 24 17.13 -19.72 23.30
N TYR A 25 18.39 -19.60 22.87
CA TYR A 25 19.14 -20.63 22.16
C TYR A 25 20.12 -21.26 23.17
N PRO A 26 20.18 -22.59 23.35
CA PRO A 26 21.33 -23.22 23.97
C PRO A 26 22.13 -24.05 22.96
N GLN A 27 23.45 -23.94 23.12
CA GLN A 27 24.50 -24.71 22.45
C GLN A 27 24.69 -26.09 23.10
N GLY A 28 24.87 -27.13 22.27
CA GLY A 28 25.86 -28.21 22.43
C GLY A 28 25.61 -29.39 23.40
N GLY A 29 25.77 -30.62 22.89
CA GLY A 29 26.39 -31.74 23.62
C GLY A 29 25.65 -33.09 23.69
N ASP A 30 26.05 -34.02 22.81
CA ASP A 30 26.16 -35.50 22.92
C ASP A 30 24.97 -36.42 23.28
N GLY A 31 24.79 -37.49 22.46
CA GLY A 31 24.09 -38.71 22.89
C GLY A 31 23.32 -39.50 21.82
N MET A 32 24.03 -40.38 21.11
CA MET A 32 23.61 -41.43 20.18
C MET A 32 22.24 -42.14 20.47
N ALA A 33 21.33 -42.19 19.48
CA ALA A 33 20.47 -43.36 19.19
C ALA A 33 19.66 -43.18 17.87
N LEU A 34 20.07 -43.89 16.82
CA LEU A 34 19.36 -43.98 15.54
C LEU A 34 18.07 -44.81 15.71
N ARG A 35 16.90 -44.22 15.43
CA ARG A 35 15.65 -44.95 15.14
C ARG A 35 15.25 -44.70 13.69
N GLY A 36 15.15 -45.79 12.92
CA GLY A 36 14.81 -45.77 11.50
C GLY A 36 13.37 -45.32 11.19
N PRO A 37 13.07 -45.02 9.91
CA PRO A 37 11.80 -44.44 9.50
C PRO A 37 10.63 -45.45 9.55
N MET A 38 9.46 -44.93 9.94
CA MET A 38 8.20 -45.66 10.08
C MET A 38 7.57 -46.04 8.70
N PRO A 39 6.95 -47.22 8.56
CA PRO A 39 6.39 -47.67 7.29
C PRO A 39 5.15 -46.89 6.82
N HIS A 40 5.08 -46.66 5.50
CA HIS A 40 4.12 -45.81 4.76
C HIS A 40 2.63 -46.23 4.83
N ASP A 41 2.30 -47.39 5.41
CA ASP A 41 0.95 -47.97 5.33
C ASP A 41 -0.02 -47.54 6.45
N ARG A 42 0.47 -46.83 7.48
CA ARG A 42 -0.38 -46.35 8.58
C ARG A 42 -1.08 -45.02 8.29
N MET A 43 -0.58 -44.22 7.33
CA MET A 43 -1.12 -42.88 7.03
C MET A 43 -2.34 -42.90 6.08
N ARG A 44 -2.56 -44.00 5.32
CA ARG A 44 -3.68 -44.14 4.38
C ARG A 44 -5.01 -44.55 5.04
N ARG A 45 -5.00 -45.11 6.25
CA ARG A 45 -6.22 -45.55 6.96
C ARG A 45 -6.94 -44.44 7.73
N GLU A 46 -6.26 -43.35 8.10
CA GLU A 46 -6.89 -42.23 8.83
C GLU A 46 -7.58 -41.22 7.90
N ARG A 47 -7.06 -41.00 6.67
CA ARG A 47 -7.68 -40.08 5.70
C ARG A 47 -9.05 -40.55 5.18
N ARG A 48 -9.35 -41.86 5.21
CA ARG A 48 -10.66 -42.40 4.78
C ARG A 48 -11.77 -42.32 5.83
N ARG A 49 -11.46 -42.03 7.10
CA ARG A 49 -12.47 -41.90 8.18
C ARG A 49 -12.98 -40.47 8.36
N PHE A 50 -12.24 -39.46 7.92
CA PHE A 50 -12.67 -38.06 8.05
C PHE A 50 -13.63 -37.63 6.93
N ASP A 51 -13.51 -38.21 5.73
CA ASP A 51 -14.29 -37.83 4.55
C ASP A 51 -15.76 -38.31 4.61
N ARG A 52 -16.04 -39.41 5.32
CA ARG A 52 -17.41 -39.91 5.53
C ARG A 52 -18.26 -39.06 6.48
N ARG A 53 -17.66 -38.18 7.29
CA ARG A 53 -18.41 -37.33 8.25
C ARG A 53 -18.83 -35.96 7.70
N ARG A 54 -18.36 -35.55 6.51
CA ARG A 54 -18.79 -34.28 5.87
C ARG A 54 -19.94 -34.43 4.89
N PHE A 55 -20.21 -35.64 4.39
CA PHE A 55 -21.25 -35.87 3.38
C PHE A 55 -22.67 -36.00 3.96
N ASP A 56 -22.81 -36.16 5.28
CA ASP A 56 -24.11 -36.48 5.92
C ASP A 56 -24.81 -35.28 6.59
N ARG A 57 -24.29 -34.05 6.43
CA ARG A 57 -24.87 -32.82 7.02
C ARG A 57 -25.58 -31.91 6.01
N ARG A 58 -25.80 -32.37 4.77
CA ARG A 58 -26.54 -31.63 3.74
C ARG A 58 -27.82 -32.35 3.32
N ARG A 59 -28.74 -32.62 4.26
CA ARG A 59 -30.17 -32.83 3.92
C ARG A 59 -31.04 -32.43 5.10
N ARG A 60 -32.18 -31.80 4.77
CA ARG A 60 -33.32 -31.38 5.61
C ARG A 60 -33.26 -29.93 6.09
N GLU A 61 -34.01 -29.08 5.39
CA GLU A 61 -35.12 -28.26 5.91
C GLU A 61 -36.01 -27.84 4.70
N PRO A 62 -37.35 -27.91 4.80
CA PRO A 62 -38.29 -27.65 3.70
C PRO A 62 -38.69 -26.17 3.59
N GLY A 63 -39.18 -25.79 2.41
CA GLY A 63 -39.36 -24.40 1.98
C GLY A 63 -40.53 -23.63 2.60
N ARG A 64 -40.46 -22.31 2.45
CA ARG A 64 -41.58 -21.40 2.64
C ARG A 64 -41.52 -20.29 1.60
N ARG A 65 -42.44 -20.34 0.64
CA ARG A 65 -42.71 -19.30 -0.35
C ARG A 65 -43.44 -18.15 0.34
N LEU A 66 -43.06 -16.91 0.05
CA LEU A 66 -43.88 -15.72 0.26
C LEU A 66 -43.67 -14.79 -0.94
N LEU A 67 -44.74 -14.63 -1.71
CA LEU A 67 -44.94 -13.61 -2.73
C LEU A 67 -45.36 -12.32 -2.02
N VAL A 68 -44.78 -11.18 -2.38
CA VAL A 68 -45.42 -9.86 -2.23
C VAL A 68 -45.09 -9.04 -3.48
N ALA A 69 -46.15 -8.55 -4.12
CA ALA A 69 -46.16 -7.69 -5.28
C ALA A 69 -46.60 -6.26 -4.90
N GLY A 70 -46.26 -5.28 -5.76
CA GLY A 70 -46.84 -3.92 -5.82
C GLY A 70 -46.17 -2.88 -4.90
N ALA A 71 -45.98 -1.61 -5.28
CA ALA A 71 -46.55 -0.84 -6.38
C ALA A 71 -45.69 0.40 -6.72
N LEU A 72 -45.95 0.93 -7.92
CA LEU A 72 -45.46 2.18 -8.47
C LEU A 72 -45.98 3.41 -7.70
N ALA A 73 -45.21 4.50 -7.72
CA ALA A 73 -45.78 5.85 -7.82
C ALA A 73 -44.77 6.80 -8.49
N LEU A 74 -45.19 7.38 -9.62
CA LEU A 74 -44.61 8.56 -10.26
C LEU A 74 -44.94 9.81 -9.43
N GLY A 75 -44.04 10.79 -9.42
CA GLY A 75 -44.30 12.15 -8.93
C GLY A 75 -43.62 13.19 -9.84
N LEU A 76 -44.46 13.98 -10.50
CA LEU A 76 -44.16 15.01 -11.51
C LEU A 76 -43.52 16.28 -10.92
N ALA A 77 -42.82 17.02 -11.79
CA ALA A 77 -42.18 18.32 -11.53
C ALA A 77 -43.17 19.50 -11.40
N ALA A 78 -42.76 20.55 -10.69
CA ALA A 78 -43.11 21.94 -11.00
C ALA A 78 -42.10 22.91 -10.37
N ALA A 79 -41.63 23.87 -11.16
CA ALA A 79 -40.82 25.01 -10.76
C ALA A 79 -41.71 26.22 -10.47
N THR A 80 -41.39 26.99 -9.43
CA THR A 80 -41.76 28.42 -9.30
C THR A 80 -40.69 29.12 -8.45
N GLY A 81 -40.20 30.25 -8.94
CA GLY A 81 -39.34 31.17 -8.19
C GLY A 81 -40.15 32.28 -7.50
N CYS A 82 -39.56 32.93 -6.51
CA CYS A 82 -39.39 34.39 -6.41
C CYS A 82 -38.79 34.78 -5.04
N GLU A 83 -38.09 35.91 -5.09
CA GLU A 83 -37.20 36.49 -4.09
C GLU A 83 -37.91 37.07 -2.86
N ALA A 84 -37.22 37.08 -1.71
CA ALA A 84 -37.11 38.27 -0.84
C ALA A 84 -36.08 38.04 0.27
N THR A 85 -35.11 38.94 0.31
CA THR A 85 -34.07 39.15 1.33
C THR A 85 -34.64 39.54 2.69
N LEU A 86 -33.99 39.10 3.80
CA LEU A 86 -33.34 39.96 4.81
C LEU A 86 -32.84 39.16 6.06
N SER A 87 -31.51 39.16 6.19
CA SER A 87 -30.69 39.35 7.40
C SER A 87 -30.58 38.32 8.56
N ALA A 88 -29.30 38.05 8.85
CA ALA A 88 -28.63 37.86 10.15
C ALA A 88 -28.67 36.47 10.83
N GLY A 89 -27.53 35.77 10.74
CA GLY A 89 -27.18 34.66 11.63
C GLY A 89 -26.04 33.77 11.13
N ASP A 90 -24.83 34.30 10.95
CA ASP A 90 -23.62 33.48 10.73
C ASP A 90 -23.23 32.69 11.99
N PRO A 91 -22.86 31.41 11.84
CA PRO A 91 -21.66 30.92 12.50
C PRO A 91 -20.78 30.19 11.47
N SER A 92 -20.00 30.96 10.70
CA SER A 92 -18.92 30.41 9.88
C SER A 92 -17.64 30.30 10.69
N GLY A 93 -17.21 29.06 10.93
CA GLY A 93 -15.94 28.73 11.56
C GLY A 93 -15.53 27.28 11.30
N SER A 94 -15.66 26.81 10.05
CA SER A 94 -15.11 25.51 9.65
C SER A 94 -13.64 25.70 9.25
N PRO A 95 -12.68 24.93 9.78
CA PRO A 95 -11.26 25.14 9.51
C PRO A 95 -10.99 24.85 8.03
N GLY A 96 -10.43 25.86 7.36
CA GLY A 96 -10.12 25.82 5.94
C GLY A 96 -9.28 24.61 5.56
N ALA A 97 -9.60 24.02 4.42
CA ALA A 97 -8.68 23.17 3.68
C ALA A 97 -7.40 23.97 3.45
N GLY A 98 -6.36 23.67 4.25
CA GLY A 98 -5.06 24.31 4.13
C GLY A 98 -4.57 24.26 2.70
N ALA A 99 -4.07 25.41 2.22
CA ALA A 99 -3.36 25.50 0.95
C ALA A 99 -2.31 24.38 0.87
N PRO A 100 -2.07 23.78 -0.31
CA PRO A 100 -1.02 22.77 -0.45
C PRO A 100 0.29 23.41 -0.01
N ALA A 101 0.87 22.88 1.06
CA ALA A 101 2.20 23.26 1.48
C ALA A 101 3.13 23.08 0.27
N ALA A 102 3.95 24.11 -0.02
CA ALA A 102 5.03 23.95 -0.97
C ALA A 102 5.87 22.74 -0.53
N GLY A 103 6.17 21.84 -1.46
CA GLY A 103 7.00 20.68 -1.15
C GLY A 103 8.33 21.12 -0.54
N ASP A 104 8.96 20.25 0.25
CA ASP A 104 10.22 20.52 0.95
C ASP A 104 11.44 20.77 0.04
N GLY A 105 11.22 20.91 -1.28
CA GLY A 105 12.25 21.11 -2.30
C GLY A 105 13.14 19.90 -2.58
N ARG A 106 12.98 18.78 -1.86
CA ARG A 106 13.85 17.60 -1.99
C ARG A 106 13.36 16.59 -3.02
N ALA A 107 12.08 16.64 -3.38
CA ALA A 107 11.51 15.72 -4.37
C ALA A 107 12.34 15.77 -5.66
N VAL A 108 12.67 14.61 -6.22
CA VAL A 108 13.47 14.52 -7.45
C VAL A 108 12.60 14.12 -8.63
N SER A 109 12.88 14.69 -9.80
CA SER A 109 12.23 14.31 -11.06
C SER A 109 12.48 12.83 -11.34
N PRO A 110 11.49 12.05 -11.80
CA PRO A 110 11.74 10.66 -12.18
C PRO A 110 12.71 10.55 -13.36
N LEU A 111 12.88 11.59 -14.18
CA LEU A 111 13.89 11.61 -15.26
C LEU A 111 15.33 11.59 -14.69
N ASP A 112 15.54 12.18 -13.51
CA ASP A 112 16.84 12.25 -12.81
C ASP A 112 16.97 11.22 -11.67
N ASN A 113 16.02 10.30 -11.60
CA ASN A 113 15.92 9.27 -10.56
C ASN A 113 15.49 7.91 -11.15
N PRO A 114 16.22 7.37 -12.14
CA PRO A 114 15.84 6.16 -12.87
C PRO A 114 15.79 4.90 -11.99
N ASP A 115 16.49 4.88 -10.86
CA ASP A 115 16.52 3.75 -9.92
C ASP A 115 15.59 3.93 -8.71
N GLY A 116 14.94 5.10 -8.57
CA GLY A 116 14.09 5.40 -7.42
C GLY A 116 14.83 5.48 -6.08
N THR A 117 16.12 5.75 -6.06
CA THR A 117 16.91 5.85 -4.83
C THR A 117 16.84 7.23 -4.18
N LYS A 118 16.35 8.24 -4.90
CA LYS A 118 16.17 9.62 -4.40
C LYS A 118 14.73 9.87 -3.94
N PRO A 119 14.50 10.82 -3.01
CA PRO A 119 13.19 11.06 -2.40
C PRO A 119 12.14 11.64 -3.33
N GLY A 120 10.89 11.37 -2.99
CA GLY A 120 9.69 12.03 -3.51
C GLY A 120 9.45 11.78 -4.99
N LEU A 121 8.64 12.64 -5.57
CA LEU A 121 8.31 12.63 -6.99
C LEU A 121 8.05 14.06 -7.46
N ALA A 122 9.08 14.73 -7.96
CA ALA A 122 8.96 16.11 -8.42
C ALA A 122 8.10 16.20 -9.69
N ALA A 123 7.44 17.33 -9.87
CA ALA A 123 6.66 17.62 -11.07
C ALA A 123 7.58 17.79 -12.28
N ILE A 124 7.22 17.16 -13.40
CA ILE A 124 7.79 17.46 -14.72
C ILE A 124 7.03 18.65 -15.31
N THR A 125 7.70 19.78 -15.45
CA THR A 125 7.07 21.05 -15.85
C THR A 125 7.52 21.53 -17.22
N SER A 126 8.80 21.39 -17.58
CA SER A 126 9.34 21.90 -18.84
C SER A 126 8.81 21.15 -20.07
N ALA A 127 8.67 21.83 -21.20
CA ALA A 127 8.22 21.21 -22.45
C ALA A 127 9.20 20.13 -22.94
N GLY A 128 10.52 20.37 -22.77
CA GLY A 128 11.57 19.41 -23.11
C GLY A 128 11.47 18.11 -22.30
N ASP A 129 11.33 18.23 -20.97
CA ASP A 129 11.20 17.08 -20.08
C ASP A 129 9.88 16.32 -20.32
N ARG A 130 8.80 17.04 -20.63
CA ARG A 130 7.53 16.42 -21.03
C ARG A 130 7.66 15.63 -22.33
N ALA A 131 8.42 16.14 -23.29
CA ALA A 131 8.70 15.40 -24.52
C ALA A 131 9.51 14.12 -24.22
N GLU A 132 10.53 14.20 -23.37
CA GLU A 132 11.32 13.03 -22.96
C GLU A 132 10.48 12.01 -22.18
N ALA A 133 9.63 12.47 -21.26
CA ALA A 133 8.66 11.66 -20.54
C ALA A 133 7.78 10.85 -21.50
N ARG A 134 7.24 11.48 -22.55
CA ARG A 134 6.44 10.79 -23.57
C ARG A 134 7.26 9.74 -24.34
N LYS A 135 8.54 10.01 -24.64
CA LYS A 135 9.42 9.00 -25.29
C LYS A 135 9.63 7.78 -24.40
N ILE A 136 9.82 7.94 -23.09
CA ILE A 136 9.94 6.83 -22.15
C ILE A 136 8.64 6.01 -22.13
N ILE A 137 7.49 6.67 -21.95
CA ILE A 137 6.19 6.01 -21.90
C ILE A 137 5.87 5.28 -23.21
N ALA A 138 6.25 5.85 -24.37
CA ALA A 138 6.03 5.24 -25.67
C ALA A 138 6.72 3.88 -25.84
N LYS A 139 7.83 3.62 -25.14
CA LYS A 139 8.56 2.33 -25.18
C LYS A 139 7.81 1.19 -24.49
N VAL A 140 6.88 1.48 -23.59
CA VAL A 140 6.19 0.45 -22.80
C VAL A 140 5.26 -0.38 -23.69
N ALA A 141 5.43 -1.69 -23.69
CA ALA A 141 4.54 -2.59 -24.42
C ALA A 141 3.11 -2.57 -23.84
N THR A 142 2.11 -2.88 -24.68
CA THR A 142 0.71 -2.96 -24.24
C THR A 142 0.17 -4.38 -24.29
N LYS A 143 -0.73 -4.71 -23.36
CA LYS A 143 -1.48 -5.98 -23.33
C LYS A 143 -2.79 -5.80 -22.55
N GLY A 144 -3.79 -6.64 -22.80
CA GLY A 144 -4.95 -6.78 -21.91
C GLY A 144 -4.58 -7.41 -20.55
N ARG A 145 -5.37 -7.14 -19.51
CA ARG A 145 -5.18 -7.77 -18.19
C ARG A 145 -5.52 -9.26 -18.25
N GLY A 146 -4.66 -10.09 -17.67
CA GLY A 146 -4.94 -11.49 -17.39
C GLY A 146 -5.82 -11.69 -16.14
N PRO A 147 -6.18 -12.95 -15.83
CA PRO A 147 -6.96 -13.26 -14.63
C PRO A 147 -6.16 -13.00 -13.35
N LYS A 148 -6.87 -12.67 -12.26
CA LYS A 148 -6.30 -12.56 -10.90
C LYS A 148 -6.20 -13.93 -10.19
N THR A 149 -6.62 -15.02 -10.83
CA THR A 149 -6.58 -16.37 -10.28
C THR A 149 -5.19 -16.73 -9.74
N GLY A 150 -5.14 -17.31 -8.54
CA GLY A 150 -3.91 -17.72 -7.88
C GLY A 150 -3.08 -16.58 -7.28
N TYR A 151 -3.54 -15.32 -7.39
CA TYR A 151 -2.87 -14.20 -6.75
C TYR A 151 -3.05 -14.27 -5.24
N GLU A 152 -1.93 -14.26 -4.53
CA GLU A 152 -1.81 -14.01 -3.10
C GLU A 152 -0.61 -13.08 -2.91
N ARG A 153 -0.67 -12.15 -1.95
CA ARG A 153 0.41 -11.16 -1.77
C ARG A 153 1.74 -11.83 -1.40
N ASP A 154 1.69 -12.95 -0.69
CA ASP A 154 2.85 -13.75 -0.27
C ASP A 154 3.64 -14.35 -1.45
N LYS A 155 3.03 -14.42 -2.65
CA LYS A 155 3.68 -14.80 -3.89
C LYS A 155 4.78 -13.81 -4.27
N PHE A 156 4.79 -12.61 -3.69
CA PHE A 156 5.85 -11.63 -3.87
C PHE A 156 6.89 -11.64 -2.74
N GLY A 157 6.83 -12.62 -1.83
CA GLY A 157 7.67 -12.68 -0.64
C GLY A 157 6.97 -12.14 0.60
N TYR A 158 7.68 -12.17 1.73
CA TYR A 158 7.20 -11.51 2.93
C TYR A 158 7.28 -9.98 2.74
N ALA A 159 6.41 -9.25 3.42
CA ALA A 159 6.33 -7.80 3.24
C ALA A 159 7.60 -7.12 3.75
N TRP A 160 8.15 -6.21 2.93
CA TRP A 160 9.29 -5.36 3.27
C TRP A 160 10.54 -6.18 3.61
N MET A 161 10.97 -7.02 2.67
CA MET A 161 12.10 -7.90 2.88
C MET A 161 13.43 -7.22 2.58
N ASP A 162 14.37 -7.32 3.52
CA ASP A 162 15.74 -6.81 3.32
C ASP A 162 16.54 -7.67 2.33
N ASN A 163 16.16 -8.93 2.11
CA ASN A 163 16.95 -9.86 1.28
C ASN A 163 16.40 -10.05 -0.14
N ALA A 164 15.68 -9.07 -0.70
CA ALA A 164 15.26 -9.12 -2.09
C ALA A 164 16.49 -9.11 -3.03
N PRO A 165 16.48 -9.89 -4.13
CA PRO A 165 17.61 -9.92 -5.04
C PRO A 165 17.65 -8.65 -5.89
N ASP A 166 18.86 -8.13 -6.13
CA ASP A 166 19.18 -7.13 -7.15
C ASP A 166 18.36 -5.83 -7.10
N VAL A 167 18.03 -5.37 -5.88
CA VAL A 167 17.37 -4.07 -5.67
C VAL A 167 18.17 -3.19 -4.70
N PRO A 168 18.19 -1.86 -4.91
CA PRO A 168 18.83 -0.94 -3.98
C PRO A 168 18.24 -1.04 -2.56
N PHE A 169 19.08 -0.71 -1.57
CA PHE A 169 18.79 -0.78 -0.13
C PHE A 169 18.56 -2.18 0.45
N ALA A 170 18.52 -3.24 -0.36
CA ALA A 170 18.53 -4.61 0.16
C ALA A 170 19.88 -4.96 0.82
N ARG A 171 19.81 -5.85 1.81
CA ARG A 171 20.91 -6.47 2.57
C ARG A 171 21.69 -5.46 3.39
N ASN A 172 21.03 -4.43 3.90
CA ASN A 172 21.62 -3.42 4.76
C ASN A 172 21.26 -3.58 6.25
N GLY A 173 20.44 -4.59 6.59
CA GLY A 173 19.95 -4.86 7.94
C GLY A 173 18.66 -4.12 8.32
N CYS A 174 18.13 -3.27 7.43
CA CYS A 174 16.87 -2.57 7.58
C CYS A 174 15.79 -3.21 6.68
N ASP A 175 14.54 -3.22 7.13
CA ASP A 175 13.46 -3.58 6.22
C ASP A 175 13.21 -2.45 5.21
N THR A 176 12.75 -2.84 4.01
CA THR A 176 12.53 -1.90 2.89
C THR A 176 11.60 -0.76 3.26
N ARG A 177 10.63 -0.99 4.16
CA ARG A 177 9.71 0.07 4.59
C ARG A 177 10.49 1.15 5.32
N ASN A 178 11.36 0.79 6.25
CA ASN A 178 12.16 1.75 6.99
C ASN A 178 13.17 2.46 6.09
N ASP A 179 13.77 1.78 5.11
CA ASP A 179 14.63 2.42 4.11
C ASP A 179 13.90 3.53 3.35
N LEU A 180 12.65 3.28 2.93
CA LEU A 180 11.86 4.27 2.21
C LEU A 180 11.36 5.40 3.11
N LEU A 181 10.99 5.11 4.35
CA LEU A 181 10.66 6.16 5.31
C LEU A 181 11.87 7.07 5.58
N LYS A 182 13.08 6.49 5.66
CA LYS A 182 14.34 7.25 5.79
C LYS A 182 14.68 8.02 4.51
N ARG A 183 14.46 7.42 3.33
CA ARG A 183 14.68 8.05 2.02
C ARG A 183 13.85 9.32 1.87
N ASP A 184 12.53 9.20 2.05
CA ASP A 184 11.57 10.27 1.75
C ASP A 184 11.26 11.19 2.93
N GLY A 185 11.51 10.78 4.17
CA GLY A 185 11.23 11.60 5.35
C GLY A 185 12.25 12.72 5.59
N THR A 186 11.78 13.82 6.19
CA THR A 186 12.61 14.78 6.93
C THR A 186 12.41 14.58 8.43
N GLU A 187 13.29 15.16 9.24
CA GLU A 187 13.20 15.09 10.71
C GLU A 187 13.06 13.66 11.24
N VAL A 188 13.69 12.71 10.53
CA VAL A 188 13.58 11.27 10.79
C VAL A 188 14.15 10.97 12.17
N ARG A 189 13.36 10.34 13.03
CA ARG A 189 13.80 9.80 14.31
C ARG A 189 13.68 8.29 14.30
N HIS A 190 14.71 7.64 14.82
CA HIS A 190 14.74 6.19 14.99
C HIS A 190 14.42 5.81 16.44
N ARG A 191 14.00 4.56 16.63
CA ARG A 191 13.90 3.95 17.96
C ARG A 191 15.28 3.94 18.59
N SER A 192 15.36 4.23 19.89
CA SER A 192 16.61 4.11 20.65
C SER A 192 17.25 2.72 20.45
N GLY A 193 18.56 2.70 20.17
CA GLY A 193 19.33 1.48 19.89
C GLY A 193 19.12 0.87 18.50
N SER A 194 18.52 1.59 17.55
CA SER A 194 18.37 1.13 16.17
C SER A 194 18.58 2.27 15.17
N ASP A 195 19.35 2.02 14.11
CA ASP A 195 19.51 2.95 12.98
C ASP A 195 18.56 2.64 11.80
N CYS A 196 17.68 1.64 11.99
CA CYS A 196 16.70 1.23 10.98
C CYS A 196 15.28 1.63 11.38
N VAL A 197 14.88 1.38 12.63
CA VAL A 197 13.46 1.46 12.98
C VAL A 197 13.00 2.90 13.13
N VAL A 198 12.41 3.47 12.08
CA VAL A 198 11.86 4.82 12.07
C VAL A 198 10.60 4.87 12.96
N ILE A 199 10.55 5.83 13.88
CA ILE A 199 9.42 6.05 14.79
C ILE A 199 8.65 7.33 14.50
N SER A 200 9.30 8.30 13.85
CA SER A 200 8.68 9.54 13.39
C SER A 200 9.43 10.17 12.24
N LEU A 201 8.70 10.92 11.41
CA LEU A 201 9.25 11.77 10.35
C LEU A 201 8.22 12.83 9.96
N THR A 202 8.64 13.74 9.10
CA THR A 202 7.77 14.64 8.32
C THR A 202 7.87 14.25 6.85
N LEU A 203 6.74 14.00 6.19
CA LEU A 203 6.67 13.57 4.80
C LEU A 203 6.04 14.66 3.93
N ALA A 204 6.74 15.10 2.89
CA ALA A 204 6.11 15.83 1.80
C ALA A 204 5.44 14.82 0.85
N ASP A 205 4.15 14.54 1.06
CA ASP A 205 3.43 13.49 0.32
C ASP A 205 3.17 13.92 -1.13
N PRO A 206 3.73 13.19 -2.12
CA PRO A 206 3.56 13.56 -3.52
C PRO A 206 2.11 13.38 -3.99
N TYR A 207 1.33 12.45 -3.43
CA TYR A 207 0.00 12.13 -3.95
C TYR A 207 -1.06 13.16 -3.56
N SER A 208 -1.07 13.60 -2.30
CA SER A 208 -1.96 14.67 -1.83
C SER A 208 -1.38 16.07 -2.09
N GLY A 209 -0.05 16.19 -2.20
CA GLY A 209 0.63 17.49 -2.22
C GLY A 209 0.65 18.19 -0.85
N LYS A 210 0.44 17.46 0.24
CA LYS A 210 0.43 17.96 1.62
C LYS A 210 1.63 17.45 2.40
N THR A 211 1.95 18.15 3.49
CA THR A 211 2.91 17.66 4.49
C THR A 211 2.20 16.79 5.53
N ILE A 212 2.78 15.65 5.87
CA ILE A 212 2.25 14.71 6.86
C ILE A 212 3.30 14.51 7.96
N GLU A 213 2.95 14.89 9.19
CA GLU A 213 3.71 14.48 10.37
C GLU A 213 3.35 13.03 10.72
N TRP A 214 4.27 12.11 10.43
CA TRP A 214 4.05 10.70 10.68
C TRP A 214 4.66 10.27 12.01
N ARG A 215 3.93 9.42 12.73
CA ARG A 215 4.38 8.75 13.95
C ARG A 215 4.00 7.28 13.86
N LYS A 216 4.87 6.38 14.34
CA LYS A 216 4.64 4.92 14.30
C LYS A 216 3.35 4.48 15.02
N ALA A 217 2.91 5.22 16.04
CA ALA A 217 1.61 4.98 16.70
C ALA A 217 0.39 5.13 15.78
N LYS A 218 0.53 5.90 14.69
CA LYS A 218 -0.46 6.06 13.61
C LYS A 218 0.14 5.57 12.29
N ALA A 219 0.74 4.37 12.32
CA ALA A 219 1.52 3.85 11.19
C ALA A 219 0.76 3.88 9.85
N THR A 220 -0.56 3.73 9.86
CA THR A 220 -1.43 3.73 8.67
C THR A 220 -1.60 5.09 8.00
N ALA A 221 -1.23 6.20 8.66
CA ALA A 221 -1.29 7.54 8.08
C ALA A 221 -0.36 7.68 6.87
N VAL A 222 0.78 6.98 6.89
CA VAL A 222 1.68 6.84 5.73
C VAL A 222 1.83 5.37 5.38
N GLN A 223 1.51 5.03 4.14
CA GLN A 223 1.72 3.70 3.59
C GLN A 223 2.80 3.77 2.51
N ILE A 224 3.43 2.63 2.22
CA ILE A 224 4.32 2.53 1.07
C ILE A 224 3.47 2.00 -0.08
N ASP A 225 3.23 2.83 -1.09
CA ASP A 225 2.55 2.43 -2.32
C ASP A 225 3.50 1.63 -3.21
N HIS A 226 2.94 0.62 -3.87
CA HIS A 226 3.53 -0.04 -5.03
C HIS A 226 3.02 0.69 -6.27
N VAL A 227 3.85 1.52 -6.92
CA VAL A 227 3.41 2.37 -8.05
C VAL A 227 2.71 1.53 -9.12
N ILE A 228 3.31 0.41 -9.53
CA ILE A 228 2.61 -0.72 -10.14
C ILE A 228 2.14 -1.64 -9.01
N PRO A 229 0.81 -1.74 -8.74
CA PRO A 229 0.30 -2.65 -7.71
C PRO A 229 0.69 -4.10 -7.98
N LEU A 230 0.99 -4.87 -6.94
CA LEU A 230 1.45 -6.26 -7.11
C LEU A 230 0.40 -7.15 -7.82
N SER A 231 -0.88 -6.92 -7.54
CA SER A 231 -2.02 -7.56 -8.21
C SER A 231 -2.11 -7.17 -9.69
N TYR A 232 -1.87 -5.89 -10.02
CA TYR A 232 -1.75 -5.44 -11.40
C TYR A 232 -0.62 -6.18 -12.11
N GLY A 233 0.59 -6.18 -11.52
CA GLY A 233 1.75 -6.89 -12.06
C GLY A 233 1.47 -8.38 -12.29
N TRP A 234 0.75 -9.03 -11.37
CA TRP A 234 0.31 -10.42 -11.51
C TRP A 234 -0.51 -10.65 -12.78
N GLN A 235 -1.55 -9.83 -12.99
CA GLN A 235 -2.43 -9.89 -14.16
C GLN A 235 -1.68 -9.55 -15.45
N MET A 236 -0.66 -8.70 -15.38
CA MET A 236 0.13 -8.29 -16.53
C MET A 236 1.27 -9.26 -16.88
N GLY A 237 1.58 -10.23 -16.03
CA GLY A 237 2.46 -11.35 -16.37
C GLY A 237 3.37 -11.85 -15.27
N ALA A 238 3.45 -11.16 -14.13
CA ALA A 238 4.30 -11.54 -13.02
C ALA A 238 3.92 -12.91 -12.41
N SER A 239 2.70 -13.39 -12.66
CA SER A 239 2.24 -14.74 -12.29
C SER A 239 3.12 -15.87 -12.83
N ARG A 240 3.79 -15.65 -13.97
CA ARG A 240 4.67 -16.63 -14.62
C ARG A 240 6.14 -16.48 -14.24
N TRP A 241 6.48 -15.47 -13.44
CA TRP A 241 7.87 -15.22 -13.10
C TRP A 241 8.40 -16.13 -11.99
N PRO A 242 9.72 -16.38 -11.98
CA PRO A 242 10.41 -16.87 -10.81
C PRO A 242 10.10 -16.02 -9.58
N LYS A 243 10.09 -16.65 -8.40
CA LYS A 243 9.79 -15.96 -7.13
C LYS A 243 10.74 -14.78 -6.87
N GLY A 244 12.02 -14.93 -7.20
CA GLY A 244 13.02 -13.86 -7.04
C GLY A 244 12.65 -12.57 -7.76
N LYS A 245 12.26 -12.64 -9.05
CA LYS A 245 11.85 -11.43 -9.83
C LYS A 245 10.61 -10.76 -9.23
N ARG A 246 9.66 -11.53 -8.69
CA ARG A 246 8.51 -11.00 -7.94
C ARG A 246 8.94 -10.30 -6.65
N GLN A 247 9.87 -10.90 -5.90
CA GLN A 247 10.43 -10.29 -4.69
C GLN A 247 11.13 -8.97 -5.00
N SER A 248 11.92 -8.92 -6.08
CA SER A 248 12.52 -7.67 -6.54
C SER A 248 11.46 -6.61 -6.83
N LEU A 249 10.43 -6.89 -7.65
CA LEU A 249 9.37 -5.92 -7.95
C LEU A 249 8.68 -5.37 -6.69
N ALA A 250 8.51 -6.20 -5.66
CA ALA A 250 7.84 -5.81 -4.43
C ALA A 250 8.71 -5.00 -3.45
N ASN A 251 10.04 -5.00 -3.62
CA ASN A 251 10.98 -4.34 -2.71
C ASN A 251 11.88 -3.31 -3.42
N ASP A 252 11.73 -3.13 -4.74
CA ASP A 252 12.48 -2.16 -5.50
C ASP A 252 12.05 -0.72 -5.19
N PRO A 253 12.95 0.16 -4.71
CA PRO A 253 12.66 1.58 -4.50
C PRO A 253 12.11 2.30 -5.75
N LEU A 254 12.40 1.80 -6.96
CA LEU A 254 11.80 2.30 -8.19
C LEU A 254 10.27 2.14 -8.21
N ASN A 255 9.75 1.07 -7.62
CA ASN A 255 8.32 0.77 -7.54
C ASN A 255 7.69 1.22 -6.22
N LEU A 256 8.42 1.87 -5.33
CA LEU A 256 7.96 2.14 -3.97
C LEU A 256 8.01 3.60 -3.57
N ILE A 257 6.90 4.11 -3.04
CA ILE A 257 6.79 5.51 -2.61
C ILE A 257 5.96 5.64 -1.32
N PRO A 258 6.49 6.25 -0.25
CA PRO A 258 5.71 6.61 0.93
C PRO A 258 4.68 7.69 0.57
N VAL A 259 3.41 7.44 0.88
CA VAL A 259 2.29 8.32 0.55
C VAL A 259 1.20 8.28 1.62
N ASP A 260 0.26 9.22 1.55
CA ASP A 260 -0.96 9.21 2.35
C ASP A 260 -1.70 7.85 2.29
N GLY A 261 -2.00 7.30 3.47
CA GLY A 261 -2.59 5.97 3.60
C GLY A 261 -3.98 5.84 2.96
N PRO A 262 -4.94 6.72 3.24
CA PRO A 262 -6.24 6.75 2.56
C PRO A 262 -6.14 6.82 1.03
N LEU A 263 -5.25 7.66 0.48
CA LEU A 263 -5.05 7.73 -0.98
C LEU A 263 -4.50 6.43 -1.57
N ASN A 264 -3.55 5.79 -0.88
CA ASN A 264 -3.06 4.47 -1.27
C ASN A 264 -4.17 3.40 -1.23
N GLY A 265 -5.02 3.45 -0.21
CA GLY A 265 -6.21 2.60 -0.09
C GLY A 265 -7.20 2.81 -1.25
N ALA A 266 -7.44 4.07 -1.62
CA ALA A 266 -8.31 4.45 -2.74
C ALA A 266 -7.75 3.99 -4.10
N LYS A 267 -6.42 4.03 -4.27
CA LYS A 267 -5.73 3.52 -5.46
C LYS A 267 -5.94 2.00 -5.63
N SER A 268 -5.78 1.22 -4.56
CA SER A 268 -5.93 -0.24 -4.59
C SER A 268 -5.07 -0.87 -5.72
N ASP A 269 -5.65 -1.79 -6.50
CA ASP A 269 -5.01 -2.49 -7.62
C ASP A 269 -5.13 -1.77 -8.99
N SER A 270 -5.41 -0.47 -8.96
CA SER A 270 -5.71 0.33 -10.15
C SER A 270 -4.46 0.69 -10.96
N GLY A 271 -4.63 0.72 -12.30
CA GLY A 271 -3.66 1.33 -13.21
C GLY A 271 -3.97 2.82 -13.44
N PRO A 272 -3.10 3.55 -14.16
CA PRO A 272 -3.26 4.97 -14.47
C PRO A 272 -4.60 5.37 -15.11
N ALA A 273 -5.25 4.48 -15.88
CA ALA A 273 -6.54 4.78 -16.48
C ALA A 273 -7.71 4.76 -15.49
N SER A 274 -7.56 4.08 -14.34
CA SER A 274 -8.62 3.95 -13.35
C SER A 274 -8.40 4.83 -12.12
N TRP A 275 -7.15 5.18 -11.82
CA TRP A 275 -6.83 6.04 -10.70
C TRP A 275 -5.58 6.87 -10.97
N LEU A 276 -5.62 8.14 -10.56
CA LEU A 276 -4.49 9.06 -10.62
C LEU A 276 -4.37 9.81 -9.29
N PRO A 277 -3.15 10.20 -8.89
CA PRO A 277 -2.97 11.05 -7.72
C PRO A 277 -3.80 12.34 -7.80
N PRO A 278 -4.45 12.77 -6.71
CA PRO A 278 -5.18 14.04 -6.67
C PRO A 278 -4.30 15.27 -6.98
N ASN A 279 -3.03 15.24 -6.56
CA ASN A 279 -2.06 16.27 -6.90
C ASN A 279 -1.75 16.25 -8.41
N LYS A 280 -2.44 17.09 -9.18
CA LYS A 280 -2.33 17.16 -10.64
C LYS A 280 -0.90 17.46 -11.12
N ARG A 281 -0.12 18.23 -10.34
CA ARG A 281 1.23 18.66 -10.72
C ARG A 281 2.18 17.49 -10.98
N ILE A 282 2.00 16.37 -10.28
CA ILE A 282 2.89 15.21 -10.37
C ILE A 282 2.38 14.12 -11.31
N ARG A 283 1.22 14.29 -11.98
CA ARG A 283 0.62 13.20 -12.76
C ARG A 283 1.47 12.74 -13.94
N CYS A 284 2.14 13.66 -14.66
CA CYS A 284 3.13 13.26 -15.67
C CYS A 284 4.26 12.43 -15.04
N SER A 285 4.80 12.90 -13.92
CA SER A 285 5.84 12.19 -13.16
C SER A 285 5.40 10.81 -12.69
N TYR A 286 4.15 10.66 -12.25
CA TYR A 286 3.54 9.37 -11.89
C TYR A 286 3.45 8.43 -13.09
N GLY A 287 3.02 8.93 -14.25
CA GLY A 287 3.01 8.15 -15.50
C GLY A 287 4.41 7.69 -15.92
N VAL A 288 5.41 8.57 -15.83
CA VAL A 288 6.82 8.22 -16.10
C VAL A 288 7.32 7.17 -15.13
N ARG A 289 7.07 7.34 -13.82
CA ARG A 289 7.45 6.37 -12.79
C ARG A 289 6.83 5.00 -13.03
N PHE A 290 5.55 4.96 -13.38
CA PHE A 290 4.85 3.72 -13.76
C PHE A 290 5.50 3.07 -14.99
N ALA A 291 5.84 3.86 -16.01
CA ALA A 291 6.54 3.38 -17.20
C ALA A 291 7.97 2.86 -16.89
N GLN A 292 8.72 3.53 -16.02
CA GLN A 292 10.07 3.09 -15.61
C GLN A 292 10.03 1.72 -14.93
N VAL A 293 9.10 1.52 -13.99
CA VAL A 293 8.89 0.20 -13.36
C VAL A 293 8.50 -0.83 -14.43
N ALA A 294 7.56 -0.49 -15.31
CA ALA A 294 7.10 -1.38 -16.35
C ALA A 294 8.26 -1.83 -17.27
N LEU A 295 9.11 -0.90 -17.68
CA LEU A 295 10.29 -1.16 -18.52
C LEU A 295 11.35 -1.99 -17.78
N LYS A 296 11.70 -1.65 -16.53
CA LYS A 296 12.71 -2.39 -15.76
C LYS A 296 12.33 -3.87 -15.57
N TYR A 297 11.03 -4.15 -15.47
CA TYR A 297 10.52 -5.48 -15.17
C TYR A 297 9.91 -6.22 -16.37
N ASP A 298 9.97 -5.65 -17.57
CA ASP A 298 9.33 -6.18 -18.79
C ASP A 298 7.83 -6.44 -18.61
N LEU A 299 7.15 -5.56 -17.86
CA LEU A 299 5.71 -5.62 -17.69
C LEU A 299 5.01 -4.79 -18.77
N PRO A 300 4.10 -5.38 -19.56
CA PRO A 300 3.21 -4.58 -20.36
C PRO A 300 2.22 -3.83 -19.47
N VAL A 301 1.68 -2.74 -19.99
CA VAL A 301 0.54 -2.01 -19.40
C VAL A 301 -0.69 -2.17 -20.27
N THR A 302 -1.88 -1.77 -19.79
CA THR A 302 -3.05 -1.76 -20.68
C THR A 302 -2.96 -0.63 -21.70
N ALA A 303 -3.61 -0.78 -22.85
CA ALA A 303 -3.66 0.30 -23.83
C ALA A 303 -4.29 1.59 -23.25
N PRO A 304 -5.42 1.53 -22.50
CA PRO A 304 -5.95 2.71 -21.79
C PRO A 304 -4.96 3.32 -20.78
N ASP A 305 -4.22 2.49 -20.03
CA ASP A 305 -3.21 3.01 -19.10
C ASP A 305 -2.12 3.77 -19.85
N LYS A 306 -1.63 3.22 -20.98
CA LYS A 306 -0.60 3.88 -21.81
C LYS A 306 -1.09 5.18 -22.41
N GLU A 307 -2.31 5.21 -22.93
CA GLU A 307 -2.94 6.41 -23.47
C GLU A 307 -3.03 7.52 -22.42
N VAL A 308 -3.53 7.20 -21.23
CA VAL A 308 -3.60 8.16 -20.13
C VAL A 308 -2.20 8.63 -19.74
N MET A 309 -1.23 7.73 -19.57
CA MET A 309 0.15 8.12 -19.24
C MET A 309 0.74 9.10 -20.26
N LEU A 310 0.54 8.87 -21.56
CA LEU A 310 0.99 9.79 -22.61
C LEU A 310 0.28 11.16 -22.51
N GLY A 311 -1.04 11.16 -22.31
CA GLY A 311 -1.85 12.37 -22.19
C GLY A 311 -1.45 13.24 -21.00
N LEU A 312 -1.08 12.64 -19.86
CA LEU A 312 -0.63 13.38 -18.66
C LEU A 312 0.60 14.25 -18.91
N CYS A 313 1.42 13.90 -19.90
CA CYS A 313 2.61 14.63 -20.29
C CYS A 313 2.39 15.48 -21.55
N GLY A 314 1.18 15.52 -22.12
CA GLY A 314 0.86 16.22 -23.38
C GLY A 314 0.69 17.73 -23.27
N GLY A 315 0.29 18.24 -22.09
CA GLY A 315 -0.18 19.62 -21.93
C GLY A 315 -1.69 19.66 -21.86
#